data_AF-A0A5C0B8X1-F1
#
_entry.id   AF-A0A5C0B8X1-F1
#
_cell.length_a   1.000
_cell.length_b   1.000
_cell.length_c   1.000
_cell.angle_alpha   90.00
_cell.angle_beta   90.00
_cell.angle_gamma   90.00
#
_symmetry.space_group_name_H-M   'P 1'
#
loop_
_entity.id
_entity.type
_entity.pdbx_description
1 polymer ?
#
loop_
_entity_poly.entity_id
_entity_poly.type
_entity_poly.pdbx_seq_one_letter_code
_entity_poly.pdbx_strand_id
1 'polypeptide(L)' 'MRADVAPISVAGWIALILMIVGGLNWGLVGAFRIDLVASLFGPDSGLSRAVYLLVGLSAVYGIYLLTRLGGRHRL' A
#
# COMPACT_ATOMS: atom_id res chain seq x y z
N MET A 1 22.55 -24.26 1.98
CA MET A 1 21.36 -23.62 2.57
C MET A 1 20.76 -22.69 1.53
N ARG A 2 19.68 -23.11 0.85
CA ARG A 2 18.87 -22.18 0.04
C ARG A 2 17.85 -21.61 1.02
N ALA A 3 17.81 -20.29 1.19
CA ALA A 3 16.67 -19.69 1.86
C ALA A 3 15.52 -19.79 0.88
N ASP A 4 14.59 -20.70 1.14
CA ASP A 4 13.37 -20.84 0.36
C ASP A 4 12.51 -19.61 0.69
N VAL A 5 12.82 -18.47 0.05
CA VAL A 5 12.01 -17.27 0.13
C VAL A 5 10.64 -17.63 -0.41
N ALA A 6 9.69 -17.86 0.50
CA ALA A 6 8.30 -18.10 0.13
C ALA A 6 7.88 -16.97 -0.82
N PRO A 7 7.43 -17.30 -2.04
CA PRO A 7 7.10 -16.28 -3.03
C PRO A 7 6.02 -15.35 -2.47
N ILE A 8 6.18 -14.05 -2.71
CA ILE A 8 5.18 -13.05 -2.34
C ILE A 8 3.87 -13.44 -3.02
N SER A 9 2.80 -13.58 -2.23
CA SER A 9 1.48 -13.92 -2.74
C SER A 9 0.94 -12.81 -3.65
N VAL A 10 0.00 -13.13 -4.53
CA VAL A 10 -0.66 -12.13 -5.39
C VAL A 10 -1.22 -10.96 -4.58
N ALA A 11 -1.85 -11.25 -3.43
CA ALA A 11 -2.34 -10.22 -2.52
C ALA A 11 -1.21 -9.32 -1.96
N GLY A 12 -0.04 -9.89 -1.69
CA GLY A 12 1.15 -9.12 -1.28
C GLY A 12 1.67 -8.19 -2.36
N TRP A 13 1.67 -8.64 -3.62
CA TRP A 13 2.03 -7.80 -4.76
C TRP A 13 1.04 -6.64 -4.96
N ILE A 14 -0.26 -6.94 -4.93
CA ILE A 14 -1.31 -5.92 -5.03
C ILE A 14 -1.17 -4.90 -3.90
N ALA A 15 -0.97 -5.37 -2.67
CA ALA A 15 -0.81 -4.49 -1.52
C ALA A 15 0.44 -3.60 -1.65
N LEU A 16 1.56 -4.16 -2.11
CA LEU A 16 2.80 -3.39 -2.33
C LEU A 16 2.60 -2.28 -3.37
N ILE A 17 1.97 -2.60 -4.50
CA ILE A 17 1.69 -1.62 -5.56
C ILE A 17 0.78 -0.51 -5.02
N LEU A 18 -0.29 -0.85 -4.31
CA LEU A 18 -1.21 0.13 -3.73
C LEU A 18 -0.52 1.00 -2.68
N MET A 19 0.35 0.44 -1.83
CA MET A 19 1.14 1.21 -0.87
C MET A 19 2.11 2.18 -1.56
N ILE A 20 2.74 1.78 -2.66
CA ILE A 20 3.62 2.67 -3.45
C ILE A 20 2.80 3.82 -4.04
N VAL A 21 1.67 3.51 -4.69
CA VAL A 21 0.78 4.54 -5.25
C VAL A 21 0.31 5.51 -4.17
N GLY A 22 -0.13 4.99 -3.02
CA GLY A 22 -0.53 5.80 -1.87
C GLY A 22 0.59 6.68 -1.34
N GLY A 23 1.77 6.10 -1.12
CA GLY A 23 2.94 6.82 -0.60
C GLY A 23 3.40 7.92 -1.55
N LEU A 24 3.41 7.67 -2.86
CA LEU A 24 3.72 8.69 -3.86
C LEU A 24 2.68 9.80 -3.89
N ASN A 25 1.38 9.48 -3.84
CA ASN A 25 0.33 10.50 -3.77
C ASN A 25 0.49 11.39 -2.53
N TRP A 26 0.63 10.79 -1.36
CA TRP A 26 0.81 11.55 -0.12
C TRP A 26 2.12 12.35 -0.08
N GLY A 27 3.20 11.83 -0.68
CA GLY A 27 4.45 12.56 -0.85
C GLY A 27 4.28 13.82 -1.70
N LEU A 28 3.54 13.74 -2.80
CA LEU A 28 3.25 14.89 -3.66
C LEU A 28 2.30 15.89 -3.01
N VAL A 29 1.30 15.42 -2.25
CA VAL A 29 0.44 16.30 -1.43
C VAL A 29 1.28 17.04 -0.40
N GLY A 30 2.22 16.36 0.27
CA GLY A 30 3.09 16.98 1.26
C GLY A 30 4.08 17.99 0.68
N ALA A 31 4.73 17.65 -0.44
CA ALA A 31 5.77 18.48 -1.04
C ALA A 31 5.22 19.64 -1.89
N PHE A 32 4.19 19.39 -2.68
CA PHE A 32 3.71 20.31 -3.70
C PHE A 32 2.22 20.66 -3.56
N ARG A 33 1.50 20.11 -2.58
CA ARG A 33 0.04 20.23 -2.44
C ARG A 33 -0.72 19.68 -3.65
N ILE A 34 -0.13 18.72 -4.36
CA ILE A 34 -0.73 18.07 -5.53
C ILE A 34 -1.28 16.70 -5.12
N ASP A 35 -2.59 16.51 -5.26
CA ASP A 35 -3.24 15.21 -5.11
C ASP A 35 -3.44 14.57 -6.48
N LEU A 36 -2.55 13.64 -6.85
CA LEU A 36 -2.62 12.94 -8.14
C LEU A 36 -3.91 12.15 -8.28
N VAL A 37 -4.32 11.43 -7.23
CA VAL A 37 -5.53 10.61 -7.27
C VAL A 37 -6.75 11.48 -7.51
N ALA A 38 -6.89 12.59 -6.77
CA ALA A 38 -7.98 13.54 -6.99
C ALA A 38 -7.88 14.23 -8.36
N SER A 39 -6.67 14.48 -8.88
CA SER A 39 -6.50 15.10 -10.20
C SER A 39 -6.94 14.20 -11.36
N LEU A 40 -6.78 12.88 -11.21
CA LEU A 40 -7.13 11.89 -12.24
C LEU A 40 -8.60 11.48 -12.18
N PHE A 41 -9.12 11.27 -10.96
CA PHE A 41 -10.46 10.72 -10.76
C PHE A 41 -11.49 11.77 -10.31
N GLY A 42 -11.05 13.01 -10.11
CA GLY A 42 -11.86 14.13 -9.63
C GLY A 42 -11.82 14.28 -8.10
N PRO A 43 -11.77 15.52 -7.59
CA PRO A 43 -11.90 15.79 -6.16
C PRO A 43 -13.27 15.31 -5.66
N ASP A 44 -13.30 14.76 -4.45
CA ASP A 44 -14.50 14.19 -3.79
C ASP A 44 -15.28 13.12 -4.57
N SER A 45 -14.71 12.59 -5.66
CA SER A 45 -15.36 11.55 -6.43
C SER A 45 -15.39 10.21 -5.68
N GLY A 46 -16.43 9.42 -5.94
CA GLY A 46 -16.53 8.06 -5.39
C GLY A 46 -15.34 7.17 -5.78
N LEU A 47 -14.74 7.42 -6.95
CA LEU A 47 -13.56 6.70 -7.42
C LEU A 47 -12.30 7.08 -6.64
N SER A 48 -12.04 8.37 -6.42
CA SER A 48 -10.92 8.83 -5.58
C SER A 48 -11.01 8.23 -4.18
N ARG A 49 -12.22 8.24 -3.58
CA ARG A 49 -12.48 7.62 -2.27
C ARG A 49 -12.22 6.12 -2.27
N ALA A 50 -12.64 5.40 -3.32
CA ALA A 50 -12.37 3.98 -3.45
C ALA A 50 -10.86 3.69 -3.54
N VAL A 51 -10.10 4.48 -4.30
CA VAL A 51 -8.64 4.35 -4.38
C VAL A 51 -8.00 4.57 -3.02
N TYR A 52 -8.36 5.64 -2.29
CA TYR A 52 -7.82 5.89 -0.95
C TYR A 52 -8.16 4.77 0.04
N LEU A 53 -9.36 4.19 -0.06
CA LEU A 53 -9.77 3.06 0.76
C LEU A 53 -8.90 1.82 0.47
N LEU A 54 -8.68 1.50 -0.80
CA LEU A 54 -7.83 0.36 -1.21
C LEU A 54 -6.38 0.55 -0.76
N VAL A 55 -5.86 1.77 -0.88
CA VAL A 55 -4.54 2.13 -0.33
C VAL A 55 -4.51 1.91 1.19
N GLY A 56 -5.51 2.38 1.93
CA GLY A 56 -5.60 2.16 3.37
C GLY A 56 -5.64 0.67 3.76
N LEU A 57 -6.46 -0.12 3.06
CA LEU A 57 -6.55 -1.57 3.28
C LEU A 57 -5.22 -2.28 2.96
N SER A 58 -4.51 -1.84 1.92
CA SER A 58 -3.20 -2.38 1.58
C SER A 58 -2.16 -2.13 2.67
N ALA A 59 -2.19 -0.96 3.31
CA ALA A 59 -1.31 -0.64 4.44
C ALA A 59 -1.62 -1.52 5.66
N VAL A 60 -2.90 -1.76 5.95
CA VAL A 60 -3.31 -2.70 7.03
C VAL A 60 -2.81 -4.11 6.74
N TYR A 61 -2.93 -4.59 5.51
CA TYR A 61 -2.38 -5.89 5.10
C TYR A 61 -0.86 -5.93 5.23
N GLY A 62 -0.16 -4.84 4.87
CA GLY A 62 1.28 -4.68 5.06
C GLY A 62 1.69 -4.80 6.52
N ILE A 63 0.95 -4.16 7.44
CA ILE A 63 1.17 -4.27 8.89
C ILE A 63 1.00 -5.73 9.36
N TYR A 64 -0.07 -6.41 8.93
CA TYR A 64 -0.29 -7.83 9.24
C TYR A 64 0.86 -8.72 8.74
N LEU A 65 1.38 -8.46 7.54
CA LEU A 65 2.53 -9.20 7.02
C LEU A 65 3.77 -8.94 7.87
N LEU A 66 4.00 -7.69 8.29
CA LEU A 66 5.12 -7.29 9.12
C LEU A 66 5.11 -7.99 10.49
N THR A 67 3.94 -8.05 11.16
CA THR A 67 3.81 -8.74 12.45
C THR A 67 4.04 -10.24 12.32
N ARG A 68 3.58 -10.87 11.23
CA ARG A 68 3.83 -12.28 10.95
C ARG A 68 5.32 -12.59 10.71
N LEU A 69 6.04 -11.68 10.06
CA LEU A 69 7.48 -11.82 9.83
C LEU A 69 8.28 -11.67 11.14
N GLY A 70 7.93 -10.69 11.98
CA GLY A 70 8.60 -10.48 13.27
C GLY A 70 8.40 -11.64 14.27
N GLY A 71 7.26 -12.33 14.22
CA GLY A 71 7.00 -13.50 15.06
C GLY A 71 7.83 -14.74 14.70
N ARG A 72 8.29 -14.87 13.45
CA ARG A 72 9.08 -16.02 12.99
C ARG A 72 10.53 -16.04 13.49
N HIS A 73 11.01 -14.91 14.00
CA HIS A 73 12.40 -14.74 14.41
C HIS A 73 12.63 -14.93 15.93
N ARG A 74 11.58 -15.32 16.68
CA ARG A 74 11.59 -15.50 18.14
C ARG A 74 11.50 -16.96 18.62
N LEU A 75 11.67 -17.93 17.72
CA LEU A 75 11.76 -19.36 18.02
C LEU A 75 13.13 -19.87 17.55
#